data_AF-A0A142YMS8-F1
#
_entry.id   AF-A0A142YMS8-F1
#
_cell.length_a   1.000
_cell.length_b   1.000
_cell.length_c   1.000
_cell.angle_alpha   90.00
_cell.angle_beta   90.00
_cell.angle_gamma   90.00
#
_symmetry.space_group_name_H-M   'P 1'
#
loop_
_entity.id
_entity.type
_entity.pdbx_description
1 polymer ?
#
loop_
_entity_poly.entity_id
_entity_poly.type
_entity_poly.pdbx_seq_one_letter_code
_entity_poly.pdbx_strand_id
1 'polypeptide(L)'
;MFGGIRYEQAVYGSFPFWSRGYAILAASGGCLPSWRDAMKRACGRFGEPPAGVDRFRSVFALPADRSTWMVVQVDSLGCDDQGRPGALAFHALFVSSWSYRLAGASPLAFRPAFRNDWTADDQDASLPKGRFRPKSGGREEAAIDPRVGPIVAALSRNRRVVVQTREPADELLGSIWRRLPGRTRRGASVASWAFGNANGFDFVALPRLGSLTLDGTELVLASEPSAGA
;
A
#
# COMPACT_ATOMS: atom_id res chain seq x y z
N MET A 1 -0.87 27.15 -10.89
CA MET A 1 -0.22 26.64 -9.65
C MET A 1 -1.14 25.63 -9.00
N PHE A 2 -0.82 24.34 -9.02
CA PHE A 2 -1.64 23.32 -8.34
C PHE A 2 -1.38 23.40 -6.84
N GLY A 3 -2.43 23.64 -6.05
CA GLY A 3 -2.35 23.66 -4.58
C GLY A 3 -1.99 22.29 -4.01
N GLY A 4 -1.37 22.27 -2.82
CA GLY A 4 -1.04 21.00 -2.14
C GLY A 4 -2.28 20.15 -1.86
N ILE A 5 -2.13 18.84 -1.99
CA ILE A 5 -3.16 17.82 -1.72
C ILE A 5 -3.39 17.74 -0.21
N ARG A 6 -4.66 17.88 0.18
CA ARG A 6 -5.12 17.69 1.57
C ARG A 6 -5.51 16.23 1.80
N TYR A 7 -5.28 15.75 3.02
CA TYR A 7 -5.66 14.41 3.44
C TYR A 7 -6.06 14.39 4.93
N GLU A 8 -6.99 13.50 5.25
CA GLU A 8 -7.18 13.01 6.61
C GLU A 8 -6.28 11.78 6.80
N GLN A 9 -5.97 11.41 8.03
CA GLN A 9 -5.09 10.29 8.33
C GLN A 9 -5.54 9.49 9.55
N ALA A 10 -5.18 8.21 9.57
CA ALA A 10 -5.34 7.33 10.72
C ALA A 10 -4.21 6.29 10.76
N VAL A 11 -3.94 5.80 11.96
CA VAL A 11 -2.90 4.81 12.21
C VAL A 11 -3.53 3.61 12.91
N TYR A 12 -3.23 2.43 12.43
CA TYR A 12 -3.71 1.15 12.93
C TYR A 12 -2.54 0.19 13.00
N GLY A 13 -2.43 -0.61 14.04
CA GLY A 13 -1.32 -1.56 14.15
C GLY A 13 -1.23 -2.17 15.53
N SER A 14 -0.22 -3.01 15.73
CA SER A 14 0.23 -3.40 17.06
C SER A 14 1.56 -2.72 17.34
N PHE A 15 1.69 -2.08 18.50
CA PHE A 15 2.84 -1.25 18.87
C PHE A 15 3.48 -1.79 20.15
N PRO A 16 4.81 -1.69 20.29
CA PRO A 16 5.53 -2.24 21.45
C PRO A 16 5.22 -1.51 22.78
N PHE A 17 4.61 -0.33 22.71
CA PHE A 17 4.40 0.56 23.86
C PHE A 17 2.97 0.54 24.43
N TRP A 18 2.09 -0.34 23.95
CA TRP A 18 0.72 -0.47 24.47
C TRP A 18 0.29 -1.95 24.58
N SER A 19 -0.90 -2.29 25.07
CA SER A 19 -1.35 -3.70 25.23
C SER A 19 -2.68 -4.02 24.53
N ARG A 20 -2.99 -3.30 23.44
CA ARG A 20 -4.28 -3.37 22.75
C ARG A 20 -4.27 -4.32 21.53
N GLY A 21 -3.15 -5.01 21.28
CA GLY A 21 -2.94 -5.72 20.01
C GLY A 21 -3.13 -4.80 18.81
N TYR A 22 -3.80 -5.30 17.76
CA TYR A 22 -4.12 -4.51 16.57
C TYR A 22 -5.30 -3.56 16.83
N ALA A 23 -5.01 -2.28 17.01
CA ALA A 23 -6.00 -1.23 17.27
C ALA A 23 -5.65 0.09 16.57
N ILE A 24 -6.61 1.02 16.55
CA ILE A 24 -6.35 2.38 16.06
C ILE A 24 -5.51 3.10 17.10
N LEU A 25 -4.31 3.53 16.70
CA LEU A 25 -3.41 4.32 17.54
C LEU A 25 -3.89 5.77 17.60
N ALA A 26 -4.09 6.37 16.43
CA ALA A 26 -4.41 7.78 16.30
C ALA A 26 -5.23 8.04 15.03
N ALA A 27 -6.03 9.09 15.04
CA ALA A 27 -6.76 9.52 13.86
C ALA A 27 -6.98 11.03 13.85
N SER A 28 -6.99 11.60 12.65
CA SER A 28 -7.41 12.97 12.44
C SER A 28 -8.90 13.16 12.71
N GLY A 29 -9.28 14.34 13.20
CA GLY A 29 -10.68 14.64 13.57
C GLY A 29 -11.67 14.57 12.40
N GLY A 30 -11.20 14.72 11.14
CA GLY A 30 -12.05 14.58 9.96
C GLY A 30 -12.16 13.14 9.43
N CYS A 31 -11.50 12.17 10.07
CA CYS A 31 -11.53 10.78 9.63
C CYS A 31 -12.87 10.12 9.98
N LEU A 32 -13.70 9.88 8.95
CA LEU A 32 -15.01 9.27 9.15
C LEU A 32 -14.90 7.86 9.79
N PRO A 33 -15.86 7.44 10.63
CA PRO A 33 -15.90 6.08 11.18
C PRO A 33 -15.85 5.00 10.08
N SER A 34 -16.62 5.18 9.00
CA SER A 34 -16.66 4.25 7.87
C SER A 34 -15.30 4.07 7.18
N TRP A 35 -14.48 5.12 7.12
CA TRP A 35 -13.13 5.08 6.57
C TRP A 35 -12.18 4.27 7.46
N ARG A 36 -12.29 4.45 8.78
CA ARG A 36 -11.53 3.66 9.76
C ARG A 36 -11.92 2.18 9.72
N ASP A 37 -13.20 1.89 9.55
CA ASP A 37 -13.66 0.50 9.40
C ASP A 37 -13.19 -0.12 8.08
N ALA A 38 -13.18 0.65 6.98
CA ALA A 38 -12.60 0.21 5.71
C ALA A 38 -11.10 -0.08 5.84
N MET A 39 -10.37 0.78 6.56
CA MET A 39 -8.96 0.58 6.88
C MET A 39 -8.74 -0.71 7.67
N LYS A 40 -9.44 -0.90 8.80
CA LYS A 40 -9.32 -2.10 9.63
C LYS A 40 -9.56 -3.38 8.82
N ARG A 41 -10.60 -3.40 7.97
CA ARG A 41 -10.88 -4.53 7.09
C ARG A 41 -9.75 -4.77 6.08
N ALA A 42 -9.22 -3.72 5.46
CA ALA A 42 -8.13 -3.86 4.49
C ALA A 42 -6.84 -4.35 5.15
N CYS A 43 -6.49 -3.82 6.33
CA CYS A 43 -5.33 -4.22 7.10
C CYS A 43 -5.45 -5.67 7.60
N GLY A 44 -6.61 -6.10 8.10
CA GLY A 44 -6.85 -7.49 8.49
C GLY A 44 -6.78 -8.48 7.31
N ARG A 45 -6.96 -8.00 6.08
CA ARG A 45 -6.82 -8.77 4.83
C ARG A 45 -5.45 -8.64 4.17
N PHE A 46 -4.50 -7.94 4.81
CA PHE A 46 -3.14 -7.78 4.31
C PHE A 46 -2.38 -9.12 4.26
N GLY A 47 -2.77 -10.05 5.15
CA GLY A 47 -2.20 -11.39 5.27
C GLY A 47 -1.21 -11.49 6.43
N GLU A 48 -0.90 -12.73 6.81
CA GLU A 48 0.08 -13.03 7.86
C GLU A 48 1.50 -13.02 7.28
N PRO A 49 2.48 -12.39 7.96
CA PRO A 49 3.86 -12.38 7.50
C PRO A 49 4.41 -13.81 7.41
N PRO A 50 4.95 -14.22 6.24
CA PRO A 50 5.67 -15.48 6.18
C PRO A 50 6.95 -15.44 7.04
N ALA A 51 7.42 -16.62 7.43
CA ALA A 51 8.66 -16.73 8.20
C ALA A 51 9.85 -16.15 7.43
N GLY A 52 10.73 -15.44 8.13
CA GLY A 52 11.97 -14.90 7.56
C GLY A 52 11.80 -13.64 6.71
N VAL A 53 10.69 -12.91 6.85
CA VAL A 53 10.55 -11.58 6.24
C VAL A 53 11.37 -10.56 7.03
N ASP A 54 12.35 -9.96 6.36
CA ASP A 54 13.13 -8.83 6.88
C ASP A 54 12.26 -7.58 7.07
N ARG A 55 12.85 -6.55 7.70
CA ARG A 55 12.16 -5.26 7.83
C ARG A 55 11.81 -4.71 6.44
N PHE A 56 10.55 -4.33 6.27
CA PHE A 56 10.04 -3.84 5.00
C PHE A 56 9.15 -2.62 5.19
N ARG A 57 9.01 -1.89 4.08
CA ARG A 57 7.94 -0.92 3.90
C ARG A 57 7.28 -1.14 2.57
N SER A 58 5.96 -1.24 2.57
CA SER A 58 5.18 -1.34 1.35
C SER A 58 4.04 -0.32 1.36
N VAL A 59 3.46 -0.11 0.19
CA VAL A 59 2.29 0.75 0.05
C VAL A 59 1.17 0.00 -0.66
N PHE A 60 -0.07 0.28 -0.26
CA PHE A 60 -1.23 -0.14 -1.03
C PHE A 60 -2.26 0.99 -1.13
N ALA A 61 -3.10 0.93 -2.16
CA ALA A 61 -4.19 1.86 -2.39
C ALA A 61 -5.47 1.13 -2.79
N LEU A 62 -6.55 1.49 -2.10
CA LEU A 62 -7.91 0.96 -2.31
C LEU A 62 -8.92 2.10 -2.15
N PRO A 63 -10.10 2.03 -2.80
CA PRO A 63 -11.20 2.92 -2.47
C PRO A 63 -11.67 2.65 -1.03
N ALA A 64 -11.76 3.70 -0.20
CA ALA A 64 -12.43 3.63 1.09
C ALA A 64 -13.96 3.73 0.92
N ASP A 65 -14.39 4.55 -0.04
CA ASP A 65 -15.77 4.67 -0.51
C ASP A 65 -15.80 5.16 -1.98
N ARG A 66 -16.97 5.60 -2.47
CA ARG A 66 -17.16 6.08 -3.87
C ARG A 66 -16.35 7.34 -4.23
N SER A 67 -15.96 8.13 -3.23
CA SER A 67 -15.36 9.47 -3.37
C SER A 67 -13.99 9.59 -2.71
N THR A 68 -13.58 8.58 -1.93
CA THR A 68 -12.39 8.62 -1.09
C THR A 68 -11.51 7.42 -1.40
N TRP A 69 -10.24 7.71 -1.66
CA TRP A 69 -9.18 6.71 -1.72
C TRP A 69 -8.45 6.66 -0.39
N MET A 70 -8.11 5.45 0.01
CA MET A 70 -7.21 5.17 1.11
C MET A 70 -5.88 4.72 0.52
N VAL A 71 -4.82 5.44 0.86
CA VAL A 71 -3.44 5.07 0.53
C VAL A 71 -2.74 4.75 1.84
N VAL A 72 -2.22 3.54 1.97
CA VAL A 72 -1.68 3.02 3.24
C VAL A 72 -0.23 2.66 3.04
N GLN A 73 0.63 3.14 3.94
CA GLN A 73 1.96 2.59 4.14
C GLN A 73 1.89 1.52 5.23
N VAL A 74 2.50 0.38 4.95
CA VAL A 74 2.73 -0.69 5.92
C VAL A 74 4.19 -0.65 6.32
N ASP A 75 4.45 -0.68 7.63
CA ASP A 75 5.80 -0.73 8.21
C ASP A 75 5.91 -1.93 9.16
N SER A 76 6.98 -2.71 9.02
CA SER A 76 7.31 -3.76 9.98
C SER A 76 7.95 -3.16 11.21
N LEU A 77 7.27 -3.22 12.36
CA LEU A 77 7.79 -2.71 13.63
C LEU A 77 8.75 -3.69 14.33
N GLY A 78 8.92 -4.89 13.77
CA GLY A 78 9.69 -5.96 14.39
C GLY A 78 8.82 -6.74 15.36
N CYS A 79 8.75 -6.31 16.62
CA CYS A 79 7.99 -7.00 17.67
C CYS A 79 6.73 -6.24 18.10
N ASP A 80 5.73 -6.99 18.56
CA ASP A 80 4.48 -6.46 19.12
C ASP A 80 4.62 -6.11 20.61
N ASP A 81 3.49 -5.78 21.22
CA ASP A 81 3.33 -5.47 22.65
C ASP A 81 3.72 -6.58 23.61
N GLN A 82 3.84 -7.81 23.12
CA GLN A 82 4.22 -9.00 23.88
C GLN A 82 5.62 -9.50 23.48
N GLY A 83 6.36 -8.72 22.68
CA GLY A 83 7.66 -9.10 22.15
C GLY A 83 7.60 -10.15 21.03
N ARG A 84 6.41 -10.49 20.53
CA ARG A 84 6.23 -11.45 19.43
C ARG A 84 6.60 -10.77 18.10
N PRO A 85 7.40 -11.42 17.25
CA PRO A 85 7.77 -10.86 15.97
C PRO A 85 6.56 -10.74 15.02
N GLY A 86 6.65 -9.85 14.03
CA GLY A 86 5.64 -9.70 12.98
C GLY A 86 4.65 -8.57 13.20
N ALA A 87 4.91 -7.65 14.14
CA ALA A 87 4.06 -6.48 14.34
C ALA A 87 4.09 -5.55 13.12
N LEU A 88 2.90 -5.17 12.64
CA LEU A 88 2.74 -4.24 11.54
C LEU A 88 2.08 -2.95 12.02
N ALA A 89 2.59 -1.83 11.51
CA ALA A 89 1.92 -0.54 11.55
C ALA A 89 1.37 -0.19 10.17
N PHE A 90 0.16 0.33 10.14
CA PHE A 90 -0.54 0.80 8.95
C PHE A 90 -0.85 2.28 9.13
N HIS A 91 -0.20 3.13 8.35
CA HIS A 91 -0.51 4.56 8.29
C HIS A 91 -1.35 4.83 7.04
N ALA A 92 -2.64 5.12 7.23
CA ALA A 92 -3.57 5.45 6.15
C ALA A 92 -3.68 6.96 5.93
N LEU A 93 -3.65 7.36 4.66
CA LEU A 93 -4.02 8.68 4.18
C LEU A 93 -5.32 8.56 3.39
N PHE A 94 -6.34 9.32 3.79
CA PHE A 94 -7.62 9.41 3.11
C PHE A 94 -7.66 10.68 2.26
N VAL A 95 -7.83 10.48 0.96
CA VAL A 95 -7.79 11.56 -0.04
C VAL A 95 -9.00 11.45 -0.95
N SER A 96 -9.51 12.59 -1.41
CA SER A 96 -10.57 12.56 -2.42
C SER A 96 -10.08 11.85 -3.69
N SER A 97 -11.00 11.25 -4.45
CA SER A 97 -10.67 10.65 -5.75
C SER A 97 -10.03 11.67 -6.69
N TRP A 98 -10.41 12.95 -6.60
CA TRP A 98 -9.78 14.01 -7.37
C TRP A 98 -8.33 14.25 -6.97
N SER A 99 -8.06 14.36 -5.66
CA SER A 99 -6.71 14.51 -5.13
C SER A 99 -5.81 13.32 -5.50
N TYR A 100 -6.34 12.10 -5.41
CA TYR A 100 -5.62 10.90 -5.83
C TYR A 100 -5.25 10.97 -7.32
N ARG A 101 -6.19 11.36 -8.19
CA ARG A 101 -5.94 11.58 -9.62
C ARG A 101 -4.89 12.65 -9.89
N LEU A 102 -4.92 13.75 -9.13
CA LEU A 102 -3.96 14.85 -9.25
C LEU A 102 -2.53 14.40 -8.89
N ALA A 103 -2.39 13.46 -7.96
CA ALA A 103 -1.12 12.80 -7.65
C ALA A 103 -0.69 11.75 -8.70
N GLY A 104 -1.31 11.75 -9.89
CA GLY A 104 -1.07 10.74 -10.92
C GLY A 104 -1.75 9.41 -10.65
N ALA A 105 -2.69 9.34 -9.69
CA ALA A 105 -3.34 8.12 -9.24
C ALA A 105 -2.36 7.01 -8.84
N SER A 106 -1.20 7.38 -8.27
CA SER A 106 -0.16 6.44 -7.83
C SER A 106 -0.07 6.44 -6.29
N PRO A 107 -0.08 5.27 -5.62
CA PRO A 107 0.18 5.23 -4.18
C PRO A 107 1.58 5.74 -3.82
N LEU A 108 2.57 5.51 -4.69
CA LEU A 108 3.97 5.88 -4.45
C LEU A 108 4.16 7.40 -4.39
N ALA A 109 3.27 8.19 -5.01
CA ALA A 109 3.31 9.64 -4.95
C ALA A 109 3.10 10.19 -3.53
N PHE A 110 2.50 9.40 -2.64
CA PHE A 110 2.20 9.77 -1.25
C PHE A 110 3.30 9.39 -0.26
N ARG A 111 4.38 8.71 -0.70
CA ARG A 111 5.49 8.30 0.19
C ARG A 111 6.01 9.41 1.12
N PRO A 112 6.19 10.67 0.66
CA PRO A 112 6.68 11.74 1.54
C PRO A 112 5.70 12.20 2.63
N ALA A 113 4.43 11.77 2.58
CA ALA A 113 3.39 12.17 3.53
C ALA A 113 3.24 11.21 4.71
N PHE A 114 3.88 10.03 4.67
CA PHE A 114 3.82 9.05 5.75
C PHE A 114 4.81 9.38 6.87
N ARG A 115 4.38 9.10 8.10
CA ARG A 115 5.21 9.14 9.31
C ARG A 115 5.66 7.73 9.67
N ASN A 116 6.78 7.64 10.38
CA ASN A 116 7.39 6.38 10.80
C ASN A 116 7.93 6.41 12.24
N ASP A 117 7.61 7.47 12.96
CA ASP A 117 8.12 7.84 14.28
C ASP A 117 7.02 7.76 15.34
N TRP A 118 6.16 6.74 15.24
CA TRP A 118 5.02 6.56 16.16
C TRP A 118 5.49 6.26 17.58
N THR A 119 4.99 7.00 18.56
CA THR A 119 5.34 6.84 19.98
C THR A 119 4.10 6.65 20.86
N ALA A 120 4.32 6.39 22.15
CA ALA A 120 3.24 6.33 23.14
C ALA A 120 2.44 7.65 23.24
N ASP A 121 3.06 8.80 22.94
CA ASP A 121 2.40 10.10 22.97
C ASP A 121 1.37 10.27 21.85
N ASP A 122 1.48 9.48 20.77
CA ASP A 122 0.48 9.47 19.69
C ASP A 122 -0.79 8.69 20.09
N GLN A 123 -0.79 7.95 21.20
CA GLN A 123 -1.94 7.11 21.60
C GLN A 123 -3.18 7.95 21.86
N ASP A 124 -4.25 7.63 21.13
CA ASP A 124 -5.55 8.32 21.16
C ASP A 124 -5.45 9.83 20.80
N ALA A 125 -4.29 10.28 20.28
CA ALA A 125 -4.04 11.65 19.88
C ALA A 125 -4.81 12.02 18.61
N SER A 126 -5.26 13.28 18.54
CA SER A 126 -5.86 13.80 17.31
C SER A 126 -4.78 14.23 16.33
N LEU A 127 -4.63 13.47 15.25
CA LEU A 127 -3.65 13.80 14.22
C LEU A 127 -4.06 15.06 13.44
N PRO A 128 -3.11 15.94 13.10
CA PRO A 128 -3.43 17.11 12.28
C PRO A 128 -3.89 16.68 10.88
N LYS A 129 -4.73 17.51 10.27
CA LYS A 129 -5.02 17.38 8.83
C LYS A 129 -3.75 17.63 8.05
N GLY A 130 -3.42 16.70 7.16
CA GLY A 130 -2.18 16.76 6.42
C GLY A 130 -2.30 17.50 5.11
N ARG A 131 -1.16 18.01 4.62
CA ARG A 131 -1.03 18.57 3.28
C ARG A 131 0.34 18.25 2.72
N PHE A 132 0.39 17.75 1.50
CA PHE A 132 1.66 17.58 0.80
C PHE A 132 1.56 18.06 -0.65
N ARG A 133 2.71 18.23 -1.29
CA ARG A 133 2.82 18.51 -2.71
C ARG A 133 3.43 17.28 -3.38
N PRO A 134 2.71 16.59 -4.29
CA PRO A 134 3.30 15.48 -5.02
C PRO A 134 4.48 16.00 -5.83
N LYS A 135 5.62 15.30 -5.74
CA LYS A 135 6.73 15.56 -6.66
C LYS A 135 6.27 15.15 -8.06
N SER A 136 6.49 16.01 -9.06
CA SER A 136 6.33 15.58 -10.44
C SER A 136 7.34 14.47 -10.69
N GLY A 137 6.86 13.27 -11.02
CA GLY A 137 7.75 12.14 -11.31
C GLY A 137 8.73 12.54 -12.42
N GLY A 138 10.02 12.55 -12.10
CA GLY A 138 11.08 12.73 -13.09
C GLY A 138 11.03 11.60 -14.11
N ARG A 139 11.47 11.89 -15.34
CA ARG A 139 11.69 10.88 -16.38
C ARG A 139 12.96 10.12 -16.04
N GLU A 140 12.87 9.19 -15.10
CA GLU A 140 13.99 8.31 -14.78
C GLU A 140 14.07 7.19 -15.82
N GLU A 141 15.14 7.23 -16.62
CA GLU A 141 15.58 6.22 -17.60
C GLU A 141 16.13 4.97 -16.89
N ALA A 142 15.30 4.33 -16.06
CA ALA A 142 15.63 3.01 -15.55
C ALA A 142 15.52 1.98 -16.69
N ALA A 143 16.42 1.00 -16.69
CA ALA A 143 16.33 -0.18 -17.55
C ALA A 143 14.91 -0.75 -17.49
N ILE A 144 14.31 -0.98 -18.67
CA ILE A 144 12.91 -1.39 -18.75
C ILE A 144 12.84 -2.85 -18.30
N ASP A 145 12.39 -3.07 -17.06
CA ASP A 145 12.06 -4.40 -16.58
C ASP A 145 11.11 -5.08 -17.61
N PRO A 146 11.49 -6.23 -18.18
CA PRO A 146 10.74 -6.88 -19.26
C PRO A 146 9.31 -7.25 -18.84
N ARG A 147 9.04 -7.38 -17.53
CA ARG A 147 7.73 -7.69 -16.98
C ARG A 147 6.74 -6.52 -17.15
N VAL A 148 7.21 -5.28 -17.31
CA VAL A 148 6.36 -4.08 -17.35
C VAL A 148 5.35 -4.14 -18.51
N GLY A 149 5.79 -4.54 -19.70
CA GLY A 149 4.92 -4.60 -20.89
C GLY A 149 3.74 -5.55 -20.72
N PRO A 150 3.98 -6.84 -20.39
CA PRO A 150 2.92 -7.81 -20.09
C PRO A 150 1.95 -7.35 -18.99
N ILE A 151 2.47 -6.77 -17.91
CA ILE A 151 1.66 -6.29 -16.78
C ILE A 151 0.73 -5.15 -17.21
N VAL A 152 1.27 -4.14 -17.91
CA VAL A 152 0.47 -3.02 -18.43
C VAL A 152 -0.60 -3.54 -19.39
N ALA A 153 -0.28 -4.51 -20.23
CA ALA A 153 -1.19 -5.12 -21.18
C ALA A 153 -2.32 -5.92 -20.50
N ALA A 154 -2.03 -6.60 -19.38
CA ALA A 154 -3.03 -7.31 -18.58
C ALA A 154 -3.97 -6.34 -17.85
N LEU A 155 -3.41 -5.36 -17.13
CA LEU A 155 -4.19 -4.36 -16.40
C LEU A 155 -5.07 -3.52 -17.33
N SER A 156 -4.57 -3.17 -18.54
CA SER A 156 -5.37 -2.45 -19.54
C SER A 156 -6.58 -3.23 -20.06
N ARG A 157 -6.57 -4.57 -19.90
CA ARG A 157 -7.69 -5.46 -20.21
C ARG A 157 -8.52 -5.82 -18.98
N ASN A 158 -8.36 -5.09 -17.86
CA ASN A 158 -9.00 -5.36 -16.57
C ASN A 158 -8.69 -6.76 -16.02
N ARG A 159 -7.52 -7.33 -16.36
CA ARG A 159 -7.04 -8.55 -15.73
C ARG A 159 -6.20 -8.21 -14.51
N ARG A 160 -6.42 -8.93 -13.42
CA ARG A 160 -5.59 -8.82 -12.21
C ARG A 160 -4.20 -9.38 -12.46
N VAL A 161 -3.22 -8.84 -11.74
CA VAL A 161 -1.82 -9.22 -11.86
C VAL A 161 -1.26 -9.53 -10.48
N VAL A 162 -0.66 -10.71 -10.36
CA VAL A 162 0.07 -11.13 -9.16
C VAL A 162 1.53 -11.31 -9.52
N VAL A 163 2.40 -10.60 -8.80
CA VAL A 163 3.86 -10.73 -8.95
C VAL A 163 4.41 -11.39 -7.69
N GLN A 164 5.03 -12.55 -7.83
CA GLN A 164 5.69 -13.21 -6.71
C GLN A 164 7.10 -12.65 -6.52
N THR A 165 7.36 -12.01 -5.38
CA THR A 165 8.62 -11.36 -5.03
C THR A 165 8.87 -11.41 -3.53
N ARG A 166 10.14 -11.50 -3.13
CA ARG A 166 10.56 -11.51 -1.72
C ARG A 166 10.54 -10.12 -1.07
N GLU A 167 10.50 -9.06 -1.88
CA GLU A 167 10.59 -7.68 -1.42
C GLU A 167 9.52 -6.79 -2.10
N PRO A 168 9.20 -5.62 -1.52
CA PRO A 168 8.28 -4.66 -2.11
C PRO A 168 8.67 -4.24 -3.53
N ALA A 169 7.73 -4.39 -4.47
CA ALA A 169 7.91 -4.12 -5.89
C ALA A 169 7.68 -2.64 -6.26
N ASP A 170 8.19 -1.70 -5.45
CA ASP A 170 7.97 -0.25 -5.60
C ASP A 170 8.46 0.27 -6.97
N GLU A 171 9.65 -0.15 -7.41
CA GLU A 171 10.23 0.30 -8.69
C GLU A 171 9.46 -0.23 -9.91
N LEU A 172 9.11 -1.53 -9.86
CA LEU A 172 8.27 -2.17 -10.86
C LEU A 172 6.91 -1.48 -10.93
N LEU A 173 6.28 -1.25 -9.78
CA LEU A 173 5.00 -0.54 -9.67
C LEU A 173 5.10 0.88 -10.28
N GLY A 174 6.15 1.63 -9.95
CA GLY A 174 6.39 2.96 -10.52
C GLY A 174 6.55 2.94 -12.04
N SER A 175 7.25 1.93 -12.58
CA SER A 175 7.43 1.76 -14.02
C SER A 175 6.16 1.35 -14.77
N ILE A 176 5.31 0.53 -14.13
CA ILE A 176 3.98 0.16 -14.61
C ILE A 176 3.05 1.39 -14.63
N TRP A 177 2.98 2.15 -13.52
CA TRP A 177 2.06 3.29 -13.39
C TRP A 177 2.36 4.46 -14.34
N ARG A 178 3.63 4.62 -14.73
CA ARG A 178 4.04 5.61 -15.75
C ARG A 178 3.55 5.25 -17.15
N ARG A 179 3.38 3.96 -17.46
CA ARG A 179 3.00 3.45 -18.79
C ARG A 179 1.54 3.06 -18.90
N LEU A 180 0.82 2.98 -17.77
CA LEU A 180 -0.58 2.63 -17.75
C LEU A 180 -1.46 3.72 -18.38
N PRO A 181 -2.49 3.33 -19.16
CA PRO A 181 -3.50 4.27 -19.61
C PRO A 181 -4.14 5.02 -18.45
N GLY A 182 -4.33 6.32 -18.62
CA GLY A 182 -4.85 7.19 -17.57
C GLY A 182 -6.22 6.76 -17.04
N ARG A 183 -7.07 6.13 -17.85
CA ARG A 183 -8.37 5.60 -17.40
C ARG A 183 -8.20 4.45 -16.41
N THR A 184 -7.42 3.45 -16.77
CA THR A 184 -7.16 2.25 -15.96
C THR A 184 -6.45 2.63 -14.65
N ARG A 185 -5.42 3.48 -14.73
CA ARG A 185 -4.66 3.94 -13.55
C ARG A 185 -5.52 4.57 -12.46
N ARG A 186 -6.58 5.28 -12.83
CA ARG A 186 -7.47 5.99 -11.89
C ARG A 186 -8.46 5.08 -11.17
N GLY A 187 -8.67 3.87 -11.67
CA GLY A 187 -9.57 2.87 -11.09
C GLY A 187 -8.84 1.69 -10.46
N ALA A 188 -7.57 1.48 -10.80
CA ALA A 188 -6.81 0.33 -10.36
C ALA A 188 -6.42 0.43 -8.87
N SER A 189 -6.85 -0.59 -8.12
CA SER A 189 -6.37 -0.90 -6.77
C SER A 189 -5.03 -1.63 -6.83
N VAL A 190 -4.18 -1.38 -5.84
CA VAL A 190 -2.80 -1.85 -5.93
C VAL A 190 -2.12 -2.05 -4.60
N ALA A 191 -1.20 -3.01 -4.52
CA ALA A 191 -0.23 -3.16 -3.44
C ALA A 191 1.17 -3.38 -4.00
N SER A 192 2.15 -2.58 -3.57
CA SER A 192 3.56 -2.82 -3.90
C SER A 192 4.11 -4.03 -3.15
N TRP A 193 3.52 -4.37 -2.01
CA TRP A 193 3.70 -5.66 -1.37
C TRP A 193 2.56 -5.95 -0.39
N ALA A 194 2.08 -7.20 -0.36
CA ALA A 194 1.17 -7.72 0.64
C ALA A 194 1.49 -9.19 0.93
N PHE A 195 1.01 -9.72 2.05
CA PHE A 195 1.18 -11.13 2.43
C PHE A 195 0.02 -12.02 2.00
N GLY A 196 -0.95 -11.46 1.29
CA GLY A 196 -2.06 -12.18 0.69
C GLY A 196 -2.80 -11.33 -0.33
N ASN A 197 -3.76 -11.94 -1.03
CA ASN A 197 -4.59 -11.27 -2.03
C ASN A 197 -6.07 -11.13 -1.61
N ALA A 198 -6.38 -11.25 -0.31
CA ALA A 198 -7.76 -11.19 0.19
C ALA A 198 -8.42 -9.81 -0.02
N ASN A 199 -7.63 -8.77 -0.28
CA ASN A 199 -8.12 -7.44 -0.67
C ASN A 199 -8.53 -7.35 -2.15
N GLY A 200 -8.18 -8.32 -3.00
CA GLY A 200 -8.59 -8.38 -4.40
C GLY A 200 -7.99 -7.27 -5.26
N PHE A 201 -6.71 -6.94 -5.05
CA PHE A 201 -6.03 -5.88 -5.79
C PHE A 201 -5.99 -6.17 -7.30
N ASP A 202 -6.01 -5.12 -8.12
CA ASP A 202 -5.77 -5.24 -9.55
C ASP A 202 -4.29 -5.56 -9.84
N PHE A 203 -3.38 -5.00 -9.04
CA PHE A 203 -1.98 -5.40 -9.00
C PHE A 203 -1.55 -5.68 -7.56
N VAL A 204 -0.92 -6.83 -7.32
CA VAL A 204 -0.29 -7.12 -6.04
C VAL A 204 1.05 -7.81 -6.27
N ALA A 205 2.07 -7.31 -5.57
CA ALA A 205 3.28 -8.07 -5.33
C ALA A 205 3.17 -8.79 -3.98
N LEU A 206 3.58 -10.06 -3.90
CA LEU A 206 3.49 -10.86 -2.68
C LEU A 206 4.58 -11.93 -2.64
N PRO A 207 4.99 -12.43 -1.45
CA PRO A 207 5.92 -13.54 -1.36
C PRO A 207 5.36 -14.81 -2.01
N ARG A 208 6.21 -15.77 -2.35
CA ARG A 208 5.74 -17.06 -2.86
C ARG A 208 5.00 -17.81 -1.75
N LEU A 209 3.67 -17.85 -1.83
CA LEU A 209 2.81 -18.53 -0.86
C LEU A 209 2.43 -19.92 -1.38
N GLY A 210 2.45 -20.93 -0.50
CA GLY A 210 2.02 -22.29 -0.83
C GLY A 210 0.50 -22.43 -1.02
N SER A 211 -0.29 -21.48 -0.52
CA SER A 211 -1.76 -21.53 -0.46
C SER A 211 -2.44 -20.35 -1.17
N LEU A 212 -1.80 -19.76 -2.18
CA LEU A 212 -2.39 -18.65 -2.93
C LEU A 212 -3.67 -19.11 -3.66
N THR A 213 -4.83 -18.64 -3.21
CA THR A 213 -6.09 -18.85 -3.92
C THR A 213 -6.15 -17.91 -5.12
N LEU A 214 -6.11 -18.49 -6.31
CA LEU A 214 -6.24 -17.80 -7.59
C LEU A 214 -7.54 -18.26 -8.24
N ASP A 215 -8.29 -17.33 -8.84
CA ASP A 215 -9.51 -17.65 -9.57
C ASP A 215 -9.26 -18.03 -11.04
N GLY A 216 -8.00 -17.96 -11.48
CA GLY A 216 -7.55 -18.35 -12.82
C GLY A 216 -7.64 -17.22 -13.84
N THR A 217 -8.19 -16.06 -13.47
CA THR A 217 -8.27 -14.88 -14.35
C THR A 217 -6.99 -14.04 -14.31
N GLU A 218 -6.15 -14.26 -13.30
CA GLU A 218 -4.97 -13.45 -13.02
C GLU A 218 -3.79 -13.79 -13.96
N LEU A 219 -2.97 -12.77 -14.24
CA LEU A 219 -1.62 -12.98 -14.75
C LEU A 219 -0.68 -13.15 -13.56
N VAL A 220 -0.12 -14.34 -13.39
CA VAL A 220 0.87 -14.62 -12.34
C VAL A 220 2.26 -14.58 -12.94
N LEU A 221 3.14 -13.77 -12.35
CA LEU A 221 4.54 -13.66 -12.74
C LEU A 221 5.41 -14.05 -11.55
N ALA A 222 6.26 -15.06 -11.72
CA ALA A 222 7.28 -15.38 -10.74
C ALA A 222 8.48 -14.42 -10.90
N SER A 223 9.08 -14.00 -9.78
CA SER A 223 10.50 -13.62 -9.79
C SER A 223 11.29 -14.84 -10.26
N GLU A 224 12.16 -14.67 -11.26
CA GLU A 224 13.22 -15.67 -11.47
C GLU A 224 13.96 -15.86 -10.13
N PRO A 225 14.38 -17.10 -9.79
CA PRO A 225 15.31 -17.26 -8.70
C PRO A 225 16.56 -16.43 -9.05
N SER A 226 16.98 -15.55 -8.15
CA SER A 226 18.33 -15.00 -8.25
C SER A 226 19.27 -16.18 -8.40
N ALA A 227 19.96 -16.28 -9.54
CA ALA A 227 21.10 -17.16 -9.67
C ALA A 227 22.00 -16.92 -8.46
N GLY A 228 22.39 -18.00 -7.80
CA GLY A 228 22.92 -17.97 -6.43
C GLY A 228 24.11 -17.03 -6.23
N ALA A 229 24.27 -16.63 -4.97
CA ALA A 229 25.53 -16.29 -4.37
C ALA A 229 25.59 -16.99 -3.00
#